data_AF-A0A9N8ZX93-F1
#
_entry.id   AF-A0A9N8ZX93-F1
#
_cell.length_a   1.000
_cell.length_b   1.000
_cell.length_c   1.000
_cell.angle_alpha   90.00
_cell.angle_beta   90.00
_cell.angle_gamma   90.00
#
_symmetry.space_group_name_H-M   'P 1'
#
loop_
_entity.id
_entity.type
_entity.pdbx_description
1 polymer ?
#
loop_
_entity_poly.entity_id
_entity_poly.type
_entity_poly.pdbx_seq_one_letter_code
_entity_poly.pdbx_strand_id
1 'polypeptide(L)'
;MSLALASQLAAKKPLSAVVTCYGVPSPTICDVSVVALKSPVQGHFGSEDKQTGFSDQNAAKSLERNLEEGIERMDAAGKEITIYRYDGEDHGFLNNEERALKMRKEQGFLDVNVKSQELAWNRIFEFFNKYL
;
A
#
# COMPACT_ATOMS: atom_id res chain seq x y z
N MET A 1 8.96 1.74 -4.09
CA MET A 1 9.11 0.51 -4.90
C MET A 1 7.71 -0.03 -5.17
N SER A 2 7.36 -0.44 -6.40
CA SER A 2 6.04 -1.04 -6.63
C SER A 2 5.93 -2.38 -5.90
N LEU A 3 4.75 -2.69 -5.36
CA LEU A 3 4.52 -3.94 -4.64
C LEU A 3 4.78 -5.20 -5.50
N ALA A 4 4.59 -5.09 -6.83
CA ALA A 4 4.96 -6.14 -7.77
C ALA A 4 6.47 -6.41 -7.82
N LEU A 5 7.30 -5.37 -7.74
CA LEU A 5 8.75 -5.55 -7.67
C LEU A 5 9.16 -6.13 -6.32
N ALA A 6 8.49 -5.73 -5.24
CA ALA A 6 8.74 -6.27 -3.90
C ALA A 6 8.47 -7.77 -3.82
N SER A 7 7.38 -8.29 -4.41
CA SER A 7 7.10 -9.74 -4.41
C SER A 7 8.17 -10.56 -5.13
N GLN A 8 8.66 -10.06 -6.27
CA GLN A 8 9.74 -10.70 -7.03
C GLN A 8 11.07 -10.69 -6.27
N LEU A 9 11.39 -9.61 -5.57
CA LEU A 9 12.65 -9.48 -4.82
C LEU A 9 12.63 -10.23 -3.49
N ALA A 10 11.51 -10.16 -2.74
CA ALA A 10 11.33 -10.81 -1.45
C ALA A 10 11.55 -12.33 -1.53
N ALA A 11 11.18 -12.95 -2.65
CA ALA A 11 11.45 -14.36 -2.92
C ALA A 11 12.95 -14.70 -2.84
N LYS A 12 13.80 -13.82 -3.37
CA LYS A 12 15.27 -13.99 -3.44
C LYS A 12 15.98 -13.55 -2.17
N LYS A 13 15.61 -12.39 -1.63
CA LYS A 13 16.20 -11.81 -0.42
C LYS A 13 15.14 -11.00 0.34
N PRO A 14 15.04 -11.14 1.67
CA PRO A 14 14.18 -10.28 2.48
C PRO A 14 14.48 -8.80 2.24
N LEU A 15 13.44 -8.01 2.02
CA LEU A 15 13.52 -6.55 2.02
C LEU A 15 13.38 -6.05 3.45
N SER A 16 14.11 -5.00 3.80
CA SER A 16 14.02 -4.41 5.14
C SER A 16 12.62 -3.87 5.43
N ALA A 17 11.99 -3.22 4.44
CA ALA A 17 10.64 -2.68 4.54
C ALA A 17 9.99 -2.59 3.16
N VAL A 18 8.67 -2.82 3.09
CA VAL A 18 7.86 -2.66 1.87
C VAL A 18 6.71 -1.70 2.16
N VAL A 19 6.65 -0.60 1.41
CA VAL A 19 5.53 0.35 1.47
C VAL A 19 4.84 0.40 0.13
N THR A 20 3.50 0.32 0.13
CA THR A 20 2.67 0.57 -1.05
C THR A 20 1.73 1.75 -0.81
N CYS A 21 1.59 2.61 -1.81
CA CYS A 21 0.71 3.77 -1.78
C CYS A 21 -0.30 3.62 -2.92
N TYR A 22 -1.59 3.49 -2.56
CA TYR A 22 -2.74 3.46 -3.48
C TYR A 22 -2.52 2.58 -4.72
N GLY A 23 -2.04 1.36 -4.51
CA GLY A 23 -1.86 0.41 -5.60
C GLY A 23 -1.65 -1.02 -5.14
N VAL A 24 -2.38 -1.94 -5.75
CA VAL A 24 -2.29 -3.39 -5.60
C VAL A 24 -2.03 -3.98 -6.98
N PRO A 25 -0.99 -4.82 -7.17
CA PRO A 25 -0.76 -5.44 -8.45
C PRO A 25 -1.80 -6.52 -8.73
N SER A 26 -2.12 -6.73 -10.01
CA SER A 26 -2.97 -7.85 -10.41
C SER A 26 -2.36 -9.19 -9.97
N PRO A 27 -3.16 -10.13 -9.42
CA PRO A 27 -2.69 -11.47 -9.08
C PRO A 27 -2.19 -12.26 -10.30
N THR A 28 -2.56 -11.84 -11.52
CA THR A 28 -2.02 -12.44 -12.76
C THR A 28 -0.58 -12.05 -13.05
N ILE A 29 -0.05 -11.02 -12.39
CA ILE A 29 1.31 -10.50 -12.59
C ILE A 29 2.25 -11.00 -11.50
N CYS A 30 1.79 -11.02 -10.25
CA CYS A 30 2.59 -11.54 -9.14
C CYS A 30 1.75 -12.02 -7.95
N ASP A 31 2.31 -12.97 -7.21
CA ASP A 31 1.77 -13.39 -5.92
C ASP A 31 2.31 -12.49 -4.80
N VAL A 32 1.44 -11.66 -4.21
CA VAL A 32 1.81 -10.79 -3.09
C VAL A 32 1.80 -11.51 -1.74
N SER A 33 1.17 -12.68 -1.62
CA SER A 33 1.06 -13.43 -0.36
C SER A 33 2.42 -13.85 0.20
N VAL A 34 3.45 -13.93 -0.65
CA VAL A 34 4.81 -14.31 -0.25
C VAL A 34 5.62 -13.16 0.34
N VAL A 35 5.16 -11.90 0.23
CA VAL A 35 5.94 -10.73 0.65
C VAL A 35 6.09 -10.69 2.17
N ALA A 36 4.97 -10.81 2.89
CA ALA A 36 4.91 -10.73 4.35
C ALA A 36 5.56 -11.93 5.05
N LEU A 37 5.88 -13.00 4.34
CA LEU A 37 6.66 -14.12 4.87
C LEU A 37 8.08 -13.69 5.28
N LYS A 38 8.63 -12.70 4.59
CA LYS A 38 10.05 -12.32 4.73
C LYS A 38 10.26 -10.85 5.03
N SER A 39 9.34 -9.97 4.64
CA SER A 39 9.51 -8.52 4.73
C SER A 39 8.29 -7.87 5.38
N PRO A 40 8.44 -6.89 6.28
CA PRO A 40 7.30 -6.15 6.82
C PRO A 40 6.65 -5.28 5.73
N VAL A 41 5.33 -5.15 5.77
CA VAL A 41 4.52 -4.47 4.75
C VAL A 41 3.64 -3.40 5.36
N GLN A 42 3.70 -2.19 4.83
CA GLN A 42 2.78 -1.11 5.16
C GLN A 42 2.06 -0.60 3.89
N GLY A 43 0.75 -0.40 3.95
CA GLY A 43 -0.09 0.05 2.84
C GLY A 43 -0.86 1.32 3.17
N HIS A 44 -1.06 2.20 2.18
CA HIS A 44 -1.78 3.47 2.35
C HIS A 44 -2.80 3.68 1.22
N PHE A 45 -4.09 3.69 1.55
CA PHE A 45 -5.19 3.77 0.58
C PHE A 45 -6.22 4.83 0.98
N GLY A 46 -6.78 5.54 0.02
CA GLY A 46 -7.94 6.41 0.26
C GLY A 46 -9.22 5.57 0.36
N SER A 47 -10.08 5.85 1.33
CA SER A 47 -11.36 5.11 1.48
C SER A 47 -12.34 5.39 0.32
N GLU A 48 -12.19 6.53 -0.35
CA GLU A 48 -13.06 6.96 -1.45
C GLU A 48 -12.49 6.63 -2.83
N ASP A 49 -11.33 5.97 -2.90
CA ASP A 49 -10.73 5.55 -4.16
C ASP A 49 -11.61 4.54 -4.90
N LYS A 50 -11.92 4.84 -6.17
CA LYS A 50 -12.86 4.06 -7.01
C LYS A 50 -12.18 3.23 -8.08
N GLN A 51 -10.84 3.16 -8.12
CA GLN A 51 -10.15 2.36 -9.13
C GLN A 51 -10.24 0.86 -8.82
N THR A 52 -11.30 0.23 -9.35
CA THR A 52 -11.67 -1.16 -9.11
C THR A 52 -10.53 -2.14 -9.44
N GLY A 53 -10.22 -3.00 -8.47
CA GLY A 53 -9.21 -4.04 -8.59
C GLY A 53 -7.76 -3.53 -8.43
N PHE A 54 -7.58 -2.24 -8.17
CA PHE A 54 -6.26 -1.62 -8.07
C PHE A 54 -6.04 -0.89 -6.74
N SER A 55 -6.90 0.06 -6.40
CA SER A 55 -6.73 0.89 -5.21
C SER A 55 -8.03 1.16 -4.46
N ASP A 56 -9.15 0.62 -4.95
CA ASP A 56 -10.43 0.68 -4.24
C ASP A 56 -10.40 -0.09 -2.90
N GLN A 57 -11.41 0.19 -2.07
CA GLN A 57 -11.49 -0.38 -0.72
C GLN A 57 -11.47 -1.93 -0.72
N ASN A 58 -12.07 -2.59 -1.71
CA ASN A 58 -12.03 -4.04 -1.79
C ASN A 58 -10.63 -4.52 -2.18
N ALA A 59 -9.96 -3.88 -3.14
CA ALA A 59 -8.58 -4.20 -3.47
C ALA A 59 -7.64 -4.09 -2.26
N ALA A 60 -7.78 -3.01 -1.45
CA ALA A 60 -7.00 -2.83 -0.23
C ALA A 60 -7.31 -3.91 0.84
N LYS A 61 -8.57 -4.35 0.98
CA LYS A 61 -8.96 -5.46 1.88
C LYS A 61 -8.43 -6.80 1.38
N SER A 62 -8.51 -7.06 0.08
CA SER A 62 -7.97 -8.26 -0.54
C SER A 62 -6.45 -8.33 -0.41
N LEU A 63 -5.74 -7.21 -0.51
CA LEU A 63 -4.29 -7.17 -0.26
C LEU A 63 -3.96 -7.62 1.16
N GLU A 64 -4.61 -7.02 2.17
CA GLU A 64 -4.40 -7.37 3.59
C GLU A 64 -4.62 -8.87 3.81
N ARG A 65 -5.77 -9.39 3.38
CA ARG A 65 -6.12 -10.80 3.49
C ARG A 65 -5.12 -11.70 2.77
N ASN A 66 -4.69 -11.36 1.55
CA ASN A 66 -3.74 -12.18 0.81
C ASN A 66 -2.37 -12.27 1.52
N LEU A 67 -1.93 -11.20 2.19
CA LEU A 67 -0.69 -11.20 2.96
C LEU A 67 -0.81 -12.08 4.20
N GLU A 68 -1.93 -12.00 4.92
CA GLU A 68 -2.25 -12.83 6.09
C GLU A 68 -2.36 -14.31 5.71
N GLU A 69 -3.14 -14.65 4.68
CA GLU A 69 -3.30 -16.02 4.17
C GLU A 69 -1.96 -16.63 3.72
N GLY A 70 -1.04 -15.81 3.22
CA GLY A 70 0.31 -16.25 2.90
C GLY A 70 1.05 -16.77 4.14
N ILE A 71 1.00 -16.00 5.24
CA ILE A 71 1.60 -16.36 6.53
C ILE A 71 0.97 -17.64 7.09
N GLU A 72 -0.36 -17.71 7.10
CA GLU A 72 -1.12 -18.88 7.59
C GLU A 72 -0.80 -20.14 6.79
N ARG A 73 -0.85 -20.06 5.45
CA ARG A 73 -0.61 -21.21 4.55
C ARG A 73 0.78 -21.79 4.73
N MET A 74 1.76 -20.98 5.10
CA MET A 74 3.14 -21.38 5.26
C MET A 74 3.52 -21.73 6.71
N ASP A 75 2.55 -21.67 7.65
CA ASP A 75 2.77 -21.86 9.09
C ASP A 75 3.98 -21.05 9.60
N ALA A 76 4.08 -19.80 9.12
CA ALA A 76 5.17 -18.90 9.46
C ALA A 76 4.74 -17.94 10.57
N ALA A 77 5.68 -17.48 11.40
CA ALA A 77 5.40 -16.38 12.33
C ALA A 77 5.05 -15.05 11.61
N GLY A 78 5.36 -14.96 10.31
CA GLY A 78 5.11 -13.78 9.47
C GLY A 78 5.95 -12.56 9.85
N LYS A 79 5.78 -11.49 9.08
CA LYS A 79 6.24 -10.14 9.43
C LYS A 79 5.03 -9.23 9.64
N GLU A 80 5.28 -8.08 10.23
CA GLU A 80 4.28 -7.04 10.45
C GLU A 80 3.59 -6.64 9.14
N ILE A 81 2.26 -6.67 9.14
CA ILE A 81 1.41 -6.17 8.08
C ILE A 81 0.58 -5.03 8.67
N THR A 82 0.51 -3.89 8.00
CA THR A 82 -0.36 -2.79 8.41
C THR A 82 -0.91 -2.05 7.20
N ILE A 83 -2.22 -2.16 6.96
CA ILE A 83 -2.88 -1.51 5.82
C ILE A 83 -3.79 -0.38 6.30
N TYR A 84 -3.35 0.86 6.10
CA TYR A 84 -4.12 2.05 6.45
C TYR A 84 -5.08 2.47 5.34
N ARG A 85 -6.27 2.89 5.77
CA ARG A 85 -7.33 3.45 4.92
C ARG A 85 -7.70 4.82 5.49
N TYR A 86 -7.77 5.84 4.64
CA TYR A 86 -7.95 7.24 5.04
C TYR A 86 -9.31 7.77 4.54
N ASP A 87 -10.20 8.09 5.48
CA ASP A 87 -11.55 8.57 5.16
C ASP A 87 -11.52 9.95 4.51
N GLY A 88 -12.33 10.14 3.46
CA GLY A 88 -12.35 11.37 2.67
C GLY A 88 -11.17 11.52 1.70
N GLU A 89 -10.28 10.52 1.60
CA GLU A 89 -9.18 10.53 0.63
C GLU A 89 -9.46 9.65 -0.58
N ASP A 90 -8.93 10.07 -1.73
CA ASP A 90 -9.04 9.41 -3.03
C ASP A 90 -7.63 9.19 -3.65
N HIS A 91 -7.56 8.56 -4.81
CA HIS A 91 -6.35 8.08 -5.45
C HIS A 91 -5.23 9.12 -5.58
N GLY A 92 -4.05 8.81 -5.02
CA GLY A 92 -2.89 9.69 -5.09
C GLY A 92 -2.91 10.85 -4.08
N PHE A 93 -3.58 10.69 -2.94
CA PHE A 93 -3.70 11.75 -1.92
C PHE A 93 -2.37 12.12 -1.25
N LEU A 94 -1.33 11.29 -1.41
CA LEU A 94 0.02 11.60 -0.93
C LEU A 94 0.78 12.59 -1.83
N ASN A 95 0.27 12.86 -3.04
CA ASN A 95 0.93 13.76 -3.98
C ASN A 95 0.62 15.22 -3.62
N ASN A 96 1.65 16.07 -3.57
CA ASN A 96 1.54 17.51 -3.29
C ASN A 96 2.10 18.41 -4.40
N GLU A 97 2.63 17.82 -5.47
CA GLU A 97 3.11 18.51 -6.66
C GLU A 97 1.96 19.26 -7.36
N GLU A 98 2.17 20.50 -7.79
CA GLU A 98 1.14 21.34 -8.43
C GLU A 98 0.48 20.62 -9.62
N ARG A 99 1.29 19.96 -10.46
CA ARG A 99 0.80 19.16 -11.58
C ARG A 99 -0.12 18.02 -11.14
N ALA A 100 0.23 17.32 -10.05
CA ALA A 100 -0.56 16.20 -9.55
C ALA A 100 -1.89 16.68 -8.98
N LEU A 101 -1.88 17.79 -8.24
CA LEU A 101 -3.10 18.42 -7.71
C LEU A 101 -4.03 18.88 -8.83
N LYS A 102 -3.49 19.48 -9.89
CA LYS A 102 -4.25 19.86 -11.09
C LYS A 102 -4.89 18.65 -11.77
N MET A 103 -4.11 17.59 -12.01
CA MET A 103 -4.60 16.35 -12.62
C MET A 103 -5.71 15.69 -11.77
N ARG A 104 -5.55 15.67 -10.44
CA ARG A 104 -6.57 15.13 -9.54
C ARG A 104 -7.89 15.89 -9.67
N LYS A 105 -7.83 17.22 -9.70
CA LYS A 105 -9.00 18.08 -9.87
C LYS A 105 -9.69 17.85 -11.22
N GLU A 106 -8.92 17.73 -12.30
CA GLU A 106 -9.44 17.43 -13.64
C GLU A 106 -10.12 16.06 -13.73
N GLN A 107 -9.66 15.09 -12.94
CA GLN A 107 -10.24 13.74 -12.85
C GLN A 107 -11.41 13.65 -11.85
N GLY A 108 -11.78 14.74 -11.19
CA GLY A 108 -12.91 14.80 -10.26
C GLY A 108 -12.63 14.15 -8.90
N PHE A 109 -11.36 13.95 -8.54
CA PHE A 109 -10.99 13.47 -7.20
C PHE A 109 -11.18 14.56 -6.14
N LEU A 110 -11.35 14.12 -4.90
CA LEU A 110 -11.46 14.99 -3.74
C LEU A 110 -10.19 15.84 -3.54
N ASP A 111 -10.36 17.04 -2.98
CA ASP A 111 -9.24 17.84 -2.52
C ASP A 111 -8.50 17.10 -1.41
N VAL A 112 -7.17 17.18 -1.42
CA VAL A 112 -6.33 16.50 -0.44
C VAL A 112 -6.51 17.15 0.93
N ASN A 113 -6.82 16.35 1.95
CA ASN A 113 -6.72 16.83 3.33
C ASN A 113 -5.26 16.78 3.77
N VAL A 114 -4.68 17.96 4.02
CA VAL A 114 -3.28 18.09 4.47
C VAL A 114 -3.01 17.25 5.72
N LYS A 115 -3.96 17.13 6.66
CA LYS A 115 -3.77 16.33 7.87
C LYS A 115 -3.69 14.84 7.58
N SER A 116 -4.54 14.33 6.67
CA SER A 116 -4.49 12.92 6.25
C SER A 116 -3.17 12.61 5.53
N GLN A 117 -2.74 13.53 4.65
CA GLN A 117 -1.48 13.42 3.93
C GLN A 117 -0.27 13.42 4.88
N GLU A 118 -0.19 14.36 5.82
CA GLU A 118 0.86 14.43 6.83
C GLU A 118 0.88 13.19 7.71
N LEU A 119 -0.28 12.74 8.19
CA LEU A 119 -0.40 11.52 9.00
C LEU A 119 0.13 10.29 8.25
N ALA A 120 -0.21 10.16 6.98
CA ALA A 120 0.24 9.04 6.16
C ALA A 120 1.75 9.07 5.94
N TRP A 121 2.33 10.24 5.64
CA TRP A 121 3.78 10.38 5.51
C TRP A 121 4.52 10.12 6.83
N ASN A 122 3.99 10.61 7.96
CA ASN A 122 4.58 10.35 9.27
C ASN A 122 4.64 8.84 9.58
N ARG A 123 3.56 8.11 9.32
CA ARG A 123 3.52 6.64 9.47
C ARG A 123 4.56 5.93 8.60
N ILE A 124 4.74 6.39 7.35
CA ILE A 124 5.75 5.85 6.43
C ILE A 124 7.16 6.09 6.99
N PHE A 125 7.45 7.30 7.46
CA PHE A 125 8.75 7.62 8.04
C PHE A 125 9.03 6.85 9.33
N GLU A 126 8.04 6.73 10.22
CA GLU A 126 8.14 5.91 11.43
C GLU A 126 8.40 4.44 11.10
N PHE A 127 7.70 3.90 10.10
CA PHE A 127 7.90 2.55 9.61
C PHE A 127 9.30 2.34 9.05
N PHE A 128 9.80 3.26 8.24
CA PHE A 128 11.18 3.18 7.75
C PHE A 128 12.21 3.34 8.87
N ASN A 129 12.04 4.25 9.82
CA ASN A 129 12.94 4.40 10.97
C ASN A 129 13.01 3.12 11.84
N LYS A 130 11.94 2.32 11.86
CA LYS A 130 11.90 1.05 12.59
C LYS A 130 12.68 -0.08 11.89
N TYR A 131 12.79 -0.05 10.57
CA TYR A 131 13.25 -1.19 9.78
C TYR A 131 14.48 -0.92 8.88
N LEU A 132 14.83 0.34 8.63
CA LEU A 132 16.05 0.77 7.90
C LEU A 132 17.11 1.26 8.89
#